data_AF-A0A3L7BL64-F1
#
_entry.id   AF-A0A3L7BL64-F1
#
_cell.length_a   1.000
_cell.length_b   1.000
_cell.length_c   1.000
_cell.angle_alpha   90.00
_cell.angle_beta   90.00
_cell.angle_gamma   90.00
#
_symmetry.space_group_name_H-M   'P 1'
#
loop_
_entity.id
_entity.type
_entity.pdbx_description
1 polymer ?
#
loop_
_entity_poly.entity_id
_entity_poly.type
_entity_poly.pdbx_seq_one_letter_code
_entity_poly.pdbx_strand_id
1 'polypeptide(L)'
;GTTAKARPARARVTGGAFAVVPTPDDGRRRSDRQVWDESARPSGPTPDPARTYTPQEQANGQHLVQVHDGLRGELAQIHDLIEQVAAGEIDAGAARSHINTMTMRQNRWTLGAYCESYCRIVTTHHTIEDQALFPRLRQADPRLRPVIDRLEQEHHVIHDVLEGVDRALVAYVGAPDGLAELRAAVDLLTDTLLSHLSYEERELVEPLARLGVS
;
A
#
# COMPACT_ATOMS: atom_id res chain seq x y z
N GLY A 1 -28.49 -35.12 42.39
CA GLY A 1 -28.05 -33.72 42.51
C GLY A 1 -27.10 -33.42 41.37
N THR A 2 -27.54 -32.62 40.41
CA THR A 2 -26.76 -32.30 39.21
C THR A 2 -26.08 -30.96 39.44
N THR A 3 -24.75 -30.95 39.53
CA THR A 3 -23.95 -29.75 39.69
C THR A 3 -23.90 -28.98 38.36
N ALA A 4 -24.54 -27.81 38.33
CA ALA A 4 -24.46 -26.88 37.20
C ALA A 4 -23.04 -26.30 37.12
N LYS A 5 -22.34 -26.56 36.01
CA LYS A 5 -21.01 -26.02 35.72
C LYS A 5 -21.14 -24.54 35.36
N ALA A 6 -20.59 -23.65 36.18
CA ALA A 6 -20.61 -22.21 35.93
C ALA A 6 -19.85 -21.88 34.63
N ARG A 7 -20.46 -21.07 33.75
CA ARG A 7 -19.79 -20.54 32.55
C ARG A 7 -18.71 -19.54 32.98
N PRO A 8 -17.50 -19.57 32.40
CA PRO A 8 -16.48 -18.59 32.71
C PRO A 8 -16.97 -17.19 32.31
N ALA A 9 -16.79 -16.23 33.22
CA ALA A 9 -17.06 -14.83 32.94
C ALA A 9 -16.17 -14.37 31.78
N ARG A 10 -16.76 -13.75 30.76
CA ARG A 10 -15.99 -13.11 29.68
C ARG A 10 -15.10 -12.03 30.31
N ALA A 11 -13.78 -12.15 30.13
CA ALA A 11 -12.86 -11.09 30.49
C ALA A 11 -13.29 -9.80 29.79
N ARG A 12 -13.42 -8.72 30.55
CA ARG A 12 -13.83 -7.40 30.04
C ARG A 12 -12.63 -6.86 29.25
N VAL A 13 -12.70 -6.87 27.93
CA VAL A 13 -11.67 -6.26 27.08
C VAL A 13 -11.67 -4.77 27.38
N THR A 14 -10.58 -4.27 27.96
CA THR A 14 -10.40 -2.84 28.26
C THR A 14 -9.93 -2.11 27.01
N GLY A 15 -10.68 -1.10 26.58
CA GLY A 15 -10.24 -0.19 25.52
C GLY A 15 -9.19 0.80 26.02
N GLY A 16 -8.33 1.28 25.12
CA GLY A 16 -7.33 2.31 25.38
C GLY A 16 -7.38 3.42 24.33
N ALA A 17 -6.45 4.37 24.39
CA ALA A 17 -6.26 5.35 23.31
C ALA A 17 -5.93 4.65 21.98
N PHE A 18 -6.18 5.32 20.87
CA PHE A 18 -5.78 4.82 19.55
C PHE A 18 -4.25 4.69 19.48
N ALA A 19 -3.77 3.51 19.08
CA ALA A 19 -2.36 3.13 19.17
C ALA A 19 -1.74 2.68 17.83
N VAL A 20 -2.53 2.54 16.76
CA VAL A 20 -1.99 2.24 15.43
C VAL A 20 -1.26 3.48 14.91
N VAL A 21 -0.02 3.30 14.48
CA VAL A 21 0.83 4.38 13.99
C VAL A 21 0.97 4.24 12.47
N PRO A 22 0.42 5.17 11.68
CA PRO A 22 0.72 5.29 10.25
C PRO A 22 2.21 5.45 10.01
N THR A 23 2.71 4.83 8.94
CA THR A 23 4.05 5.08 8.43
C THR A 23 4.08 6.46 7.77
N PRO A 24 4.89 7.41 8.27
CA PRO A 24 4.94 8.76 7.71
C PRO A 24 5.68 8.78 6.38
N ASP A 25 5.29 9.71 5.51
CA ASP A 25 6.08 10.08 4.33
C ASP A 25 7.34 10.83 4.79
N ASP A 26 8.51 10.42 4.30
CA ASP A 26 9.78 11.05 4.64
C ASP A 26 10.08 12.30 3.80
N GLY A 27 9.21 12.62 2.84
CA GLY A 27 9.28 13.78 1.98
C GLY A 27 10.40 13.73 0.93
N ARG A 28 11.14 12.62 0.85
CA ARG A 28 12.16 12.46 -0.18
C ARG A 28 11.49 12.11 -1.50
N ARG A 29 11.99 12.71 -2.57
CA ARG A 29 11.56 12.46 -3.95
C ARG A 29 12.77 12.13 -4.79
N ARG A 30 12.68 11.05 -5.57
CA ARG A 30 13.69 10.58 -6.51
C ARG A 30 13.43 11.10 -7.92
N SER A 31 12.18 11.35 -8.26
CA SER A 31 11.74 11.86 -9.54
C SER A 31 11.62 13.39 -9.53
N ASP A 32 12.00 14.01 -10.64
CA ASP A 32 11.70 15.43 -10.90
C ASP A 32 10.21 15.66 -11.27
N ARG A 33 9.44 14.57 -11.44
CA ARG A 33 8.03 14.61 -11.80
C ARG A 33 7.16 14.30 -10.59
N GLN A 34 6.13 15.11 -10.39
CA GLN A 34 5.02 14.82 -9.47
C GLN A 34 3.74 14.63 -10.27
N VAL A 35 2.98 13.59 -9.94
CA VAL A 35 1.73 13.25 -10.64
C VAL A 35 0.48 13.87 -10.00
N TRP A 36 0.63 14.45 -8.81
CA TRP A 36 -0.42 15.20 -8.14
C TRP A 36 0.15 16.23 -7.16
N ASP A 37 -0.67 17.23 -6.81
CA ASP A 37 -0.40 18.15 -5.70
C ASP A 37 -0.84 17.50 -4.38
N GLU A 38 0.13 17.21 -3.51
CA GLU A 38 -0.11 16.62 -2.20
C GLU A 38 -0.73 17.61 -1.20
N SER A 39 -0.50 18.93 -1.39
CA SER A 39 -1.06 19.98 -0.52
C SER A 39 -2.57 20.17 -0.72
N ALA A 40 -3.09 19.70 -1.86
CA ALA A 40 -4.52 19.71 -2.18
C ALA A 40 -5.29 18.51 -1.59
N ARG A 41 -4.62 17.57 -0.91
CA ARG A 41 -5.28 16.39 -0.32
C ARG A 41 -6.25 16.81 0.79
N PRO A 42 -7.52 16.35 0.75
CA PRO A 42 -8.44 16.58 1.85
C PRO A 42 -8.05 15.76 3.09
N SER A 43 -8.53 16.19 4.25
CA SER A 43 -8.43 15.40 5.48
C SER A 43 -9.81 15.01 5.99
N GLY A 44 -9.87 13.83 6.59
CA GLY A 44 -11.05 13.30 7.26
C GLY A 44 -11.40 14.06 8.54
N PRO A 45 -12.53 13.70 9.18
CA PRO A 45 -12.91 14.29 10.45
C PRO A 45 -11.88 13.95 11.54
N THR A 46 -11.54 14.93 12.38
CA THR A 46 -10.66 14.71 13.53
C THR A 46 -11.24 13.61 14.45
N PRO A 47 -10.42 12.64 14.91
CA PRO A 47 -10.85 11.63 15.87
C PRO A 47 -11.37 12.25 17.17
N ASP A 48 -12.34 11.61 17.81
CA ASP A 48 -12.83 12.00 19.13
C ASP A 48 -11.77 11.65 20.19
N PRO A 49 -11.17 12.63 20.89
CA PRO A 49 -10.11 12.38 21.86
C PRO A 49 -10.59 11.61 23.10
N ALA A 50 -11.91 11.56 23.35
CA ALA A 50 -12.48 10.80 24.46
C ALA A 50 -12.78 9.33 24.10
N ARG A 51 -12.70 8.97 22.80
CA ARG A 51 -12.97 7.60 22.37
C ARG A 51 -11.86 6.65 22.80
N THR A 52 -12.27 5.45 23.21
CA THR A 52 -11.35 4.33 23.47
C THR A 52 -11.61 3.20 22.48
N TYR A 53 -10.56 2.44 22.18
CA TYR A 53 -10.57 1.38 21.18
C TYR A 53 -10.04 0.09 21.80
N THR A 54 -10.74 -1.00 21.56
CA THR A 54 -10.26 -2.35 21.87
C THR A 54 -9.17 -2.77 20.88
N PRO A 55 -8.33 -3.77 21.23
CA PRO A 55 -7.38 -4.33 20.28
C PRO A 55 -8.05 -4.89 19.01
N GLN A 56 -9.26 -5.42 19.13
CA GLN A 56 -10.00 -5.98 17.99
C GLN A 56 -10.46 -4.90 17.01
N GLU A 57 -10.90 -3.74 17.51
CA GLU A 57 -11.25 -2.60 16.66
C GLU A 57 -10.02 -2.10 15.90
N GLN A 58 -8.87 -2.00 16.57
CA GLN A 58 -7.63 -1.51 15.96
C GLN A 58 -7.00 -2.47 14.95
N ALA A 59 -7.43 -3.74 14.92
CA ALA A 59 -6.81 -4.78 14.10
C ALA A 59 -6.84 -4.48 12.60
N ASN A 60 -7.93 -3.89 12.09
CA ASN A 60 -8.06 -3.61 10.65
C ASN A 60 -7.13 -2.48 10.21
N GLY A 61 -7.03 -1.39 10.99
CA GLY A 61 -6.06 -0.33 10.73
C GLY A 61 -4.63 -0.85 10.82
N GLN A 62 -4.33 -1.69 11.80
CA GLN A 62 -3.02 -2.33 11.92
C GLN A 62 -2.71 -3.27 10.75
N HIS A 63 -3.71 -3.97 10.21
CA HIS A 63 -3.56 -4.86 9.07
C HIS A 63 -3.26 -4.08 7.79
N LEU A 64 -3.92 -2.93 7.57
CA LEU A 64 -3.62 -2.03 6.44
C LEU A 64 -2.13 -1.64 6.44
N VAL A 65 -1.63 -1.15 7.59
CA VAL A 65 -0.21 -0.80 7.75
C VAL A 65 0.71 -1.98 7.43
N GLN A 66 0.38 -3.20 7.87
CA GLN A 66 1.18 -4.39 7.58
C GLN A 66 1.21 -4.74 6.08
N VAL A 67 0.08 -4.61 5.37
CA VAL A 67 0.02 -4.81 3.92
C VAL A 67 0.91 -3.77 3.23
N HIS A 68 0.78 -2.50 3.62
CA HIS A 68 1.55 -1.41 3.04
C HIS A 68 3.05 -1.54 3.31
N ASP A 69 3.45 -1.94 4.51
CA ASP A 69 4.86 -2.20 4.83
C ASP A 69 5.45 -3.32 3.96
N GLY A 70 4.64 -4.33 3.62
CA GLY A 70 4.99 -5.32 2.62
C GLY A 70 5.25 -4.70 1.24
N LEU A 71 4.33 -3.84 0.77
CA LEU A 71 4.46 -3.14 -0.51
C LEU A 71 5.69 -2.21 -0.55
N ARG A 72 5.97 -1.50 0.55
CA ARG A 72 7.17 -0.65 0.71
C ARG A 72 8.45 -1.48 0.64
N GLY A 73 8.49 -2.60 1.36
CA GLY A 73 9.64 -3.50 1.36
C GLY A 73 9.94 -4.08 -0.01
N GLU A 74 8.91 -4.49 -0.76
CA GLU A 74 9.07 -4.98 -2.13
C GLU A 74 9.54 -3.89 -3.09
N LEU A 75 9.00 -2.67 -2.97
CA LEU A 75 9.42 -1.54 -3.79
C LEU A 75 10.90 -1.19 -3.57
N ALA A 76 11.36 -1.23 -2.32
CA ALA A 76 12.77 -1.01 -1.99
C ALA A 76 13.67 -2.08 -2.63
N GLN A 77 13.29 -3.35 -2.57
CA GLN A 77 14.04 -4.44 -3.20
C GLN A 77 14.08 -4.30 -4.73
N ILE A 78 12.97 -3.89 -5.36
CA ILE A 78 12.88 -3.61 -6.80
C ILE A 78 13.87 -2.51 -7.19
N HIS A 79 13.88 -1.41 -6.45
CA HIS A 79 14.78 -0.30 -6.67
C HIS A 79 16.26 -0.74 -6.51
N ASP A 80 16.60 -1.46 -5.45
CA ASP A 80 17.96 -1.94 -5.20
C ASP A 80 18.48 -2.85 -6.33
N LEU A 81 17.61 -3.66 -6.93
CA LEU A 81 17.98 -4.50 -8.07
C LEU A 81 18.23 -3.69 -9.35
N ILE A 82 17.46 -2.62 -9.59
CA ILE A 82 17.71 -1.71 -10.72
C ILE A 82 19.05 -1.01 -10.55
N GLU A 83 19.38 -0.54 -9.35
CA GLU A 83 20.66 0.11 -9.10
C GLU A 83 21.84 -0.86 -9.27
N GLN A 84 21.71 -2.13 -8.86
CA GLN A 84 22.74 -3.15 -9.10
C GLN A 84 22.93 -3.44 -10.60
N VAL A 85 21.84 -3.49 -11.38
CA VAL A 85 21.92 -3.60 -12.85
C VAL A 85 22.61 -2.38 -13.44
N ALA A 86 22.28 -1.18 -12.95
CA ALA A 86 22.89 0.07 -13.42
C ALA A 86 24.37 0.20 -13.09
N ALA A 87 24.80 -0.33 -11.95
CA ALA A 87 26.19 -0.44 -11.56
C ALA A 87 26.95 -1.54 -12.32
N GLY A 88 26.26 -2.38 -13.10
CA GLY A 88 26.84 -3.54 -13.78
C GLY A 88 27.24 -4.67 -12.84
N GLU A 89 26.73 -4.67 -11.61
CA GLU A 89 27.03 -5.68 -10.58
C GLU A 89 26.32 -7.01 -10.88
N ILE A 90 25.12 -6.93 -11.47
CA ILE A 90 24.34 -8.07 -11.93
C ILE A 90 23.80 -7.81 -13.33
N ASP A 91 23.60 -8.86 -14.13
CA ASP A 91 22.90 -8.74 -15.41
C ASP A 91 21.37 -8.67 -15.22
N ALA A 92 20.67 -8.18 -16.24
CA ALA A 92 19.21 -8.04 -16.23
C ALA A 92 18.47 -9.38 -16.05
N GLY A 93 19.05 -10.50 -16.49
CA GLY A 93 18.50 -11.85 -16.30
C GLY A 93 18.60 -12.33 -14.84
N ALA A 94 19.68 -12.01 -14.15
CA ALA A 94 19.87 -12.26 -12.73
C ALA A 94 18.90 -11.43 -11.87
N ALA A 95 18.72 -10.14 -12.20
CA ALA A 95 17.73 -9.28 -11.56
C ALA A 95 16.30 -9.82 -11.73
N ARG A 96 15.93 -10.23 -12.95
CA ARG A 96 14.64 -10.88 -13.24
C ARG A 96 14.42 -12.14 -12.41
N SER A 97 15.46 -12.97 -12.27
CA SER A 97 15.38 -14.22 -11.50
C SER A 97 15.19 -13.98 -10.01
N HIS A 98 15.83 -12.94 -9.45
CA HIS A 98 15.64 -12.54 -8.05
C HIS A 98 14.19 -12.13 -7.75
N ILE A 99 13.58 -11.31 -8.62
CA ILE A 99 12.20 -10.84 -8.43
C ILE A 99 11.18 -11.96 -8.60
N ASN A 100 11.39 -12.85 -9.57
CA ASN A 100 10.59 -14.06 -9.67
C ASN A 100 10.67 -14.88 -8.37
N THR A 101 11.83 -14.96 -7.72
CA THR A 101 11.98 -15.69 -6.45
C THR A 101 11.32 -14.97 -5.27
N MET A 102 11.42 -13.65 -5.19
CA MET A 102 10.75 -12.82 -4.17
C MET A 102 9.24 -13.04 -4.20
N THR A 103 8.65 -12.96 -5.39
CA THR A 103 7.20 -13.07 -5.59
C THR A 103 6.68 -14.50 -5.39
N MET A 104 7.51 -15.53 -5.62
CA MET A 104 7.16 -16.93 -5.33
C MET A 104 7.04 -17.22 -3.81
N ARG A 105 7.77 -16.51 -2.94
CA ARG A 105 7.66 -16.67 -1.48
C ARG A 105 6.31 -16.17 -0.92
N GLN A 106 5.53 -15.45 -1.72
CA GLN A 106 4.19 -14.94 -1.37
C GLN A 106 3.03 -15.91 -1.70
N ASN A 107 3.29 -17.18 -2.03
CA ASN A 107 2.26 -18.23 -2.16
C ASN A 107 1.10 -17.94 -3.15
N ARG A 108 1.33 -17.31 -4.32
CA ARG A 108 0.37 -17.32 -5.46
C ARG A 108 1.06 -17.14 -6.83
N TRP A 109 0.72 -18.06 -7.75
CA TRP A 109 1.01 -18.20 -9.21
C TRP A 109 0.98 -16.87 -10.03
N THR A 110 1.46 -16.70 -11.29
CA THR A 110 1.92 -17.50 -12.45
C THR A 110 3.08 -16.73 -13.13
N LEU A 111 3.88 -17.40 -13.97
CA LEU A 111 4.99 -16.85 -14.75
C LEU A 111 4.61 -15.57 -15.53
N GLY A 112 5.18 -14.43 -15.12
CA GLY A 112 5.01 -13.11 -15.75
C GLY A 112 6.30 -12.29 -15.74
N ALA A 113 6.35 -11.19 -16.49
CA ALA A 113 7.52 -10.30 -16.51
C ALA A 113 7.69 -9.50 -15.20
N TYR A 114 8.86 -8.89 -15.00
CA TYR A 114 9.30 -8.19 -13.77
C TYR A 114 8.27 -7.22 -13.15
N CYS A 115 7.60 -6.36 -13.93
CA CYS A 115 6.54 -5.47 -13.41
C CYS A 115 5.24 -6.24 -13.16
N GLU A 116 4.91 -7.22 -14.00
CA GLU A 116 3.64 -7.95 -13.94
C GLU A 116 3.30 -8.51 -12.57
N SER A 117 4.29 -8.93 -11.76
CA SER A 117 4.01 -9.44 -10.42
C SER A 117 3.74 -8.35 -9.38
N TYR A 118 4.65 -7.37 -9.23
CA TYR A 118 4.46 -6.27 -8.27
C TYR A 118 3.31 -5.35 -8.67
N CYS A 119 3.25 -4.97 -9.95
CA CYS A 119 2.19 -4.15 -10.53
C CYS A 119 0.81 -4.83 -10.35
N ARG A 120 0.73 -6.17 -10.44
CA ARG A 120 -0.49 -6.94 -10.12
C ARG A 120 -0.84 -6.95 -8.63
N ILE A 121 0.15 -7.05 -7.73
CA ILE A 121 -0.09 -7.03 -6.28
C ILE A 121 -0.71 -5.68 -5.89
N VAL A 122 -0.09 -4.57 -6.30
CA VAL A 122 -0.60 -3.21 -6.06
C VAL A 122 -2.00 -3.04 -6.68
N THR A 123 -2.18 -3.44 -7.94
CA THR A 123 -3.49 -3.38 -8.61
C THR A 123 -4.56 -4.18 -7.86
N THR A 124 -4.23 -5.37 -7.36
CA THR A 124 -5.17 -6.22 -6.62
C THR A 124 -5.56 -5.58 -5.29
N HIS A 125 -4.59 -5.02 -4.57
CA HIS A 125 -4.80 -4.30 -3.33
C HIS A 125 -5.75 -3.11 -3.52
N HIS A 126 -5.46 -2.20 -4.45
CA HIS A 126 -6.33 -1.06 -4.75
C HIS A 126 -7.72 -1.50 -5.24
N THR A 127 -7.80 -2.58 -6.05
CA THR A 127 -9.09 -3.13 -6.49
C THR A 127 -9.95 -3.58 -5.31
N ILE A 128 -9.35 -4.21 -4.30
CA ILE A 128 -10.08 -4.63 -3.10
C ILE A 128 -10.57 -3.40 -2.33
N GLU A 129 -9.77 -2.35 -2.25
CA GLU A 129 -10.16 -1.11 -1.57
C GLU A 129 -11.33 -0.43 -2.27
N ASP A 130 -11.19 -0.18 -3.57
CA ASP A 130 -12.20 0.47 -4.41
C ASP A 130 -13.53 -0.28 -4.40
N GLN A 131 -13.48 -1.62 -4.48
CA GLN A 131 -14.68 -2.43 -4.67
C GLN A 131 -15.33 -2.89 -3.35
N ALA A 132 -14.56 -2.98 -2.26
CA ALA A 132 -15.05 -3.54 -1.01
C ALA A 132 -14.90 -2.60 0.20
N LEU A 133 -13.72 -2.00 0.39
CA LEU A 133 -13.44 -1.21 1.60
C LEU A 133 -14.08 0.19 1.54
N PHE A 134 -13.78 0.94 0.50
CA PHE A 134 -14.20 2.32 0.30
C PHE A 134 -15.72 2.50 0.27
N PRO A 135 -16.52 1.63 -0.40
CA PRO A 135 -17.97 1.73 -0.35
C PRO A 135 -18.53 1.60 1.08
N ARG A 136 -17.95 0.72 1.90
CA ARG A 136 -18.37 0.52 3.29
C ARG A 136 -18.02 1.72 4.16
N LEU A 137 -16.82 2.28 4.01
CA LEU A 137 -16.40 3.50 4.71
C LEU A 137 -17.29 4.70 4.34
N ARG A 138 -17.59 4.89 3.04
CA ARG A 138 -18.50 5.93 2.55
C ARG A 138 -19.90 5.82 3.15
N GLN A 139 -20.39 4.59 3.32
CA GLN A 139 -21.71 4.32 3.91
C GLN A 139 -21.71 4.58 5.42
N ALA A 140 -20.65 4.19 6.12
CA ALA A 140 -20.54 4.27 7.56
C ALA A 140 -20.27 5.70 8.08
N ASP A 141 -19.50 6.51 7.35
CA ASP A 141 -19.25 7.92 7.69
C ASP A 141 -19.15 8.80 6.42
N PRO A 142 -20.23 9.48 6.01
CA PRO A 142 -20.24 10.32 4.82
C PRO A 142 -19.22 11.46 4.80
N ARG A 143 -18.65 11.82 5.95
CA ARG A 143 -17.59 12.84 6.05
C ARG A 143 -16.26 12.38 5.48
N LEU A 144 -16.07 11.07 5.27
CA LEU A 144 -14.87 10.50 4.64
C LEU A 144 -14.88 10.59 3.11
N ARG A 145 -16.01 10.96 2.49
CA ARG A 145 -16.14 11.00 1.03
C ARG A 145 -15.00 11.76 0.33
N PRO A 146 -14.60 12.98 0.75
CA PRO A 146 -13.52 13.69 0.08
C PRO A 146 -12.19 12.92 0.06
N VAL A 147 -11.84 12.27 1.18
CA VAL A 147 -10.63 11.43 1.29
C VAL A 147 -10.73 10.23 0.36
N ILE A 148 -11.86 9.52 0.39
CA ILE A 148 -12.06 8.32 -0.41
C ILE A 148 -12.08 8.65 -1.90
N ASP A 149 -12.77 9.73 -2.31
CA ASP A 149 -12.78 10.21 -3.69
C ASP A 149 -11.35 10.56 -4.15
N ARG A 150 -10.52 11.11 -3.26
CA ARG A 150 -9.12 11.41 -3.55
C ARG A 150 -8.29 10.13 -3.68
N LEU A 151 -8.45 9.15 -2.81
CA LEU A 151 -7.72 7.88 -2.87
C LEU A 151 -8.03 7.12 -4.17
N GLU A 152 -9.30 7.03 -4.57
CA GLU A 152 -9.70 6.43 -5.85
C GLU A 152 -9.06 7.16 -7.06
N GLN A 153 -8.98 8.49 -7.03
CA GLN A 153 -8.27 9.26 -8.05
C GLN A 153 -6.77 8.93 -8.07
N GLU A 154 -6.15 8.82 -6.90
CA GLU A 154 -4.73 8.43 -6.79
C GLU A 154 -4.51 7.00 -7.29
N HIS A 155 -5.44 6.06 -7.06
CA HIS A 155 -5.38 4.70 -7.60
C HIS A 155 -5.35 4.67 -9.14
N HIS A 156 -6.18 5.49 -9.80
CA HIS A 156 -6.16 5.61 -11.26
C HIS A 156 -4.82 6.15 -11.77
N VAL A 157 -4.27 7.16 -11.12
CA VAL A 157 -2.96 7.72 -11.48
C VAL A 157 -1.83 6.71 -11.23
N ILE A 158 -1.87 5.96 -10.12
CA ILE A 158 -0.89 4.91 -9.85
C ILE A 158 -0.96 3.82 -10.92
N HIS A 159 -2.16 3.45 -11.37
CA HIS A 159 -2.31 2.50 -12.48
C HIS A 159 -1.57 2.98 -13.74
N ASP A 160 -1.76 4.24 -14.14
CA ASP A 160 -1.05 4.82 -15.29
C ASP A 160 0.48 4.83 -15.11
N VAL A 161 0.96 5.08 -13.88
CA VAL A 161 2.39 5.03 -13.53
C VAL A 161 2.92 3.60 -13.60
N LEU A 162 2.17 2.60 -13.12
CA LEU A 162 2.52 1.18 -13.23
C LEU A 162 2.62 0.74 -14.70
N GLU A 163 1.68 1.15 -15.54
CA GLU A 163 1.79 0.89 -16.99
C GLU A 163 3.03 1.57 -17.61
N GLY A 164 3.41 2.75 -17.11
CA GLY A 164 4.63 3.44 -17.49
C GLY A 164 5.89 2.61 -17.22
N VAL A 165 5.96 1.98 -16.04
CA VAL A 165 7.04 1.08 -15.67
C VAL A 165 7.06 -0.15 -16.57
N ASP A 166 5.91 -0.76 -16.85
CA ASP A 166 5.82 -1.92 -17.75
C ASP A 166 6.37 -1.60 -19.16
N ARG A 167 5.95 -0.47 -19.73
CA ARG A 167 6.45 0.00 -21.03
C ARG A 167 7.96 0.22 -21.03
N ALA A 168 8.49 0.87 -20.00
CA ALA A 168 9.93 1.13 -19.88
C ALA A 168 10.74 -0.18 -19.75
N LEU A 169 10.21 -1.15 -19.02
CA LEU A 169 10.82 -2.48 -18.89
C LEU A 169 10.83 -3.23 -20.22
N VAL A 170 9.72 -3.24 -20.96
CA VAL A 170 9.63 -3.88 -22.28
C VAL A 170 10.64 -3.26 -23.25
N ALA A 171 10.77 -1.93 -23.23
CA ALA A 171 11.76 -1.22 -24.05
C ALA A 171 13.20 -1.63 -23.69
N TYR A 172 13.54 -1.66 -22.40
CA TYR A 172 14.88 -2.03 -21.93
C TYR A 172 15.28 -3.47 -22.30
N VAL A 173 14.33 -4.42 -22.28
CA VAL A 173 14.59 -5.80 -22.73
C VAL A 173 14.85 -5.87 -24.24
N GLY A 174 14.19 -5.00 -25.02
CA GLY A 174 14.35 -4.94 -26.47
C GLY A 174 15.62 -4.23 -26.93
N ALA A 175 16.11 -3.26 -26.15
CA ALA A 175 17.31 -2.48 -26.43
C ALA A 175 18.02 -2.07 -25.12
N PRO A 176 19.29 -2.44 -24.89
CA PRO A 176 19.99 -2.22 -23.62
C PRO A 176 20.27 -0.74 -23.25
N ASP A 177 20.01 0.20 -24.15
CA ASP A 177 20.20 1.64 -23.93
C ASP A 177 19.06 2.29 -23.13
N GLY A 178 17.94 1.59 -22.89
CA GLY A 178 16.75 2.10 -22.18
C GLY A 178 16.79 2.09 -20.65
N LEU A 179 17.97 1.91 -20.02
CA LEU A 179 18.08 1.78 -18.57
C LEU A 179 17.71 3.08 -17.83
N ALA A 180 18.06 4.23 -18.41
CA ALA A 180 17.77 5.53 -17.79
C ALA A 180 16.25 5.78 -17.69
N GLU A 181 15.51 5.41 -18.73
CA GLU A 181 14.05 5.49 -18.79
C GLU A 181 13.39 4.54 -17.78
N LEU A 182 13.90 3.30 -17.67
CA LEU A 182 13.42 2.34 -16.68
C LEU A 182 13.63 2.86 -15.26
N ARG A 183 14.82 3.39 -14.96
CA ARG A 183 15.13 4.01 -13.66
C ARG A 183 14.19 5.17 -13.36
N ALA A 184 14.01 6.09 -14.30
CA ALA A 184 13.11 7.24 -14.13
C ALA A 184 11.65 6.83 -13.90
N ALA A 185 11.18 5.76 -14.56
CA ALA A 185 9.84 5.22 -14.35
C ALA A 185 9.67 4.63 -12.95
N VAL A 186 10.67 3.90 -12.44
CA VAL A 186 10.63 3.33 -11.09
C VAL A 186 10.81 4.38 -10.00
N ASP A 187 11.62 5.42 -10.23
CA ASP A 187 11.72 6.57 -9.33
C ASP A 187 10.36 7.26 -9.20
N LEU A 188 9.64 7.46 -10.31
CA LEU A 188 8.28 8.02 -10.30
C LEU A 188 7.30 7.12 -9.54
N LEU A 189 7.33 5.80 -9.77
CA LEU A 189 6.49 4.85 -9.04
C LEU A 189 6.78 4.88 -7.54
N THR A 190 8.06 4.95 -7.17
CA THR A 190 8.50 4.99 -5.77
C THR A 190 7.91 6.20 -5.05
N ASP A 191 8.10 7.40 -5.62
CA ASP A 191 7.60 8.63 -5.02
C ASP A 191 6.07 8.63 -4.94
N THR A 192 5.41 8.20 -6.02
CA THR A 192 3.95 8.16 -6.13
C THR A 192 3.34 7.22 -5.10
N LEU A 193 3.82 5.99 -5.03
CA LEU A 193 3.23 4.97 -4.17
C LEU A 193 3.53 5.24 -2.69
N LEU A 194 4.75 5.61 -2.32
CA LEU A 194 5.09 5.88 -0.91
C LEU A 194 4.29 7.07 -0.34
N SER A 195 4.12 8.12 -1.14
CA SER A 195 3.27 9.26 -0.80
C SER A 195 1.81 8.85 -0.62
N HIS A 196 1.29 8.02 -1.51
CA HIS A 196 -0.08 7.51 -1.46
C HIS A 196 -0.34 6.65 -0.22
N LEU A 197 0.47 5.61 0.03
CA LEU A 197 0.28 4.71 1.17
C LEU A 197 0.32 5.45 2.51
N SER A 198 1.20 6.44 2.63
CA SER A 198 1.32 7.27 3.84
C SER A 198 0.11 8.18 4.03
N TYR A 199 -0.47 8.68 2.94
CA TYR A 199 -1.71 9.46 2.98
C TYR A 199 -2.89 8.59 3.40
N GLU A 200 -3.06 7.43 2.78
CA GLU A 200 -4.14 6.51 3.09
C GLU A 200 -4.10 6.07 4.54
N GLU A 201 -2.94 5.63 5.04
CA GLU A 201 -2.80 5.21 6.43
C GLU A 201 -3.16 6.34 7.38
N ARG A 202 -2.63 7.55 7.16
CA ARG A 202 -2.91 8.71 8.01
C ARG A 202 -4.41 8.98 8.12
N GLU A 203 -5.14 8.87 7.02
CA GLU A 203 -6.55 9.22 6.99
C GLU A 203 -7.49 8.06 7.37
N LEU A 204 -7.09 6.79 7.14
CA LEU A 204 -8.00 5.64 7.24
C LEU A 204 -7.76 4.70 8.41
N VAL A 205 -6.57 4.65 9.04
CA VAL A 205 -6.34 3.67 10.14
C VAL A 205 -7.27 3.89 11.33
N GLU A 206 -7.58 5.14 11.68
CA GLU A 206 -8.52 5.44 12.76
C GLU A 206 -9.96 5.17 12.33
N PRO A 207 -10.45 5.64 11.16
CA PRO A 207 -11.78 5.28 10.69
C PRO A 207 -12.05 3.78 10.63
N LEU A 208 -11.06 2.98 10.20
CA LEU A 208 -11.18 1.51 10.19
C LEU A 208 -11.45 0.97 11.59
N ALA A 209 -10.73 1.48 12.59
CA ALA A 209 -10.94 1.07 13.98
C ALA A 209 -12.26 1.58 14.55
N ARG A 210 -12.63 2.82 14.25
CA ARG A 210 -13.83 3.47 14.76
C ARG A 210 -15.12 2.86 14.20
N LEU A 211 -15.10 2.44 12.94
CA LEU A 211 -16.25 1.96 12.19
C LEU A 211 -16.32 0.43 12.12
N GLY A 212 -15.23 -0.28 12.47
CA GLY A 212 -15.18 -1.74 12.45
C GLY A 212 -15.30 -2.33 11.04
N VAL A 213 -14.87 -1.57 10.02
CA VAL A 213 -14.91 -2.00 8.62
C VAL A 213 -13.67 -2.81 8.31
N SER A 214 -13.86 -3.96 7.65
CA SER A 214 -12.84 -4.85 7.08
C SER A 214 -13.18 -5.18 5.63
#